data_AF-A0A2D0JYM6-F1
#
_entry.id   AF-A0A2D0JYM6-F1
#
_cell.length_a   1.000
_cell.length_b   1.000
_cell.length_c   1.000
_cell.angle_alpha   90.00
_cell.angle_beta   90.00
_cell.angle_gamma   90.00
#
_symmetry.space_group_name_H-M   'P 1'
#
loop_
_entity.id
_entity.type
_entity.pdbx_description
1 polymer ?
#
loop_
_entity_poly.entity_id
_entity_poly.type
_entity_poly.pdbx_seq_one_letter_code
_entity_poly.pdbx_strand_id
1 'polypeptide(L)'
;MEDKKVLQINIIKTNIGKCFITDCNETSGYNFDYHTTQVDKLLFDGHEPKRSFTKNWFEIPSYPEKVERLITGERQNKRFKLKDEELKSSKLPLEIPYGDSDELDKSILDSLYSLTYDIVPNYLMPINVEFNLVCEVDNFKDAPEFNYPAVRKYDFSEQQYSVTNQNIKHSLIDRIIVPAPLRANSPCEISSKEMYDLVRQHVKDNINPELARITSDYDFCFEVKKIIPLLEPYTHSYRDIFARTKKQRQKLHFKTVKSKEISIYEMTHEQQNYKGYTAIKGFSASNEWELKEMIDNFLSELMSTINAPIEQCPHCNGTGYLQNEK
;
A
#
# COMPACT_ATOMS: atom_id res chain seq x y z
N MET A 1 -6.29 -16.35 42.62
CA MET A 1 -6.27 -17.09 41.34
C MET A 1 -6.79 -16.14 40.30
N GLU A 2 -5.89 -15.39 39.65
CA GLU A 2 -6.25 -14.56 38.50
C GLU A 2 -6.56 -15.53 37.35
N ASP A 3 -7.78 -15.46 36.82
CA ASP A 3 -8.13 -16.10 35.56
C ASP A 3 -7.17 -15.57 34.50
N LYS A 4 -6.12 -16.34 34.17
CA LYS A 4 -5.26 -16.06 33.03
C LYS A 4 -6.16 -16.12 31.80
N LYS A 5 -6.62 -14.95 31.37
CA LYS A 5 -7.45 -14.76 30.18
C LYS A 5 -6.81 -15.51 29.02
N VAL A 6 -7.42 -16.62 28.62
CA VAL A 6 -6.93 -17.47 27.53
C VAL A 6 -6.98 -16.62 26.26
N LEU A 7 -5.89 -16.61 25.50
CA LEU A 7 -5.83 -15.87 24.25
C LEU A 7 -6.62 -16.65 23.20
N GLN A 8 -7.60 -16.01 22.60
CA GLN A 8 -8.40 -16.59 21.51
C GLN A 8 -7.80 -16.17 20.17
N ILE A 9 -7.54 -17.15 19.31
CA ILE A 9 -7.01 -16.93 17.96
C ILE A 9 -7.92 -17.63 16.95
N ASN A 10 -8.41 -16.87 15.98
CA ASN A 10 -9.14 -17.42 14.84
C ASN A 10 -8.14 -17.94 13.80
N ILE A 11 -8.37 -19.14 13.27
CA ILE A 11 -7.49 -19.79 12.29
C ILE A 11 -8.24 -20.27 11.05
N ILE A 12 -7.62 -20.10 9.89
CA ILE A 12 -8.05 -20.62 8.59
C ILE A 12 -6.98 -21.61 8.13
N LYS A 13 -7.40 -22.83 7.77
CA LYS A 13 -6.49 -23.82 7.20
C LYS A 13 -6.62 -23.86 5.68
N THR A 14 -5.51 -24.02 4.99
CA THR A 14 -5.50 -24.25 3.53
C THR A 14 -4.95 -25.64 3.22
N ASN A 15 -5.35 -26.19 2.08
CA ASN A 15 -4.84 -27.45 1.52
C ASN A 15 -3.33 -27.48 1.28
N ILE A 16 -2.69 -26.32 1.11
CA ILE A 16 -1.24 -26.20 0.88
C ILE A 16 -0.46 -26.31 2.22
N GLY A 17 -1.17 -26.47 3.35
CA GLY A 17 -0.58 -26.54 4.70
C GLY A 17 -0.43 -25.17 5.37
N LYS A 18 -0.41 -24.09 4.58
CA LYS A 18 -0.38 -22.70 5.07
C LYS A 18 -1.65 -22.41 5.88
N CYS A 19 -1.51 -21.74 7.02
CA CYS A 19 -2.64 -21.28 7.81
C CYS A 19 -2.61 -19.77 8.00
N PHE A 20 -3.78 -19.17 8.11
CA PHE A 20 -3.94 -17.75 8.44
C PHE A 20 -4.52 -17.59 9.82
N ILE A 21 -3.95 -16.72 10.63
CA ILE A 21 -4.37 -16.49 12.02
C ILE A 21 -4.64 -15.01 12.29
N THR A 22 -5.58 -14.75 13.19
CA THR A 22 -5.86 -13.42 13.72
C THR A 22 -6.40 -13.48 15.14
N ASP A 23 -6.02 -12.52 15.97
CA ASP A 23 -6.61 -12.26 17.28
C ASP A 23 -7.59 -11.06 17.26
N CYS A 24 -7.90 -10.54 16.07
CA CYS A 24 -8.86 -9.46 15.88
C CYS A 24 -10.22 -10.05 15.49
N ASN A 25 -11.26 -9.75 16.27
CA ASN A 25 -12.63 -10.19 15.99
C ASN A 25 -13.43 -9.18 15.14
N GLU A 26 -12.88 -7.98 14.94
CA GLU A 26 -13.53 -6.92 14.17
C GLU A 26 -13.12 -7.01 12.70
N THR A 27 -14.03 -6.61 11.81
CA THR A 27 -13.78 -6.61 10.35
C THR A 27 -13.55 -5.21 9.78
N SER A 28 -13.94 -4.15 10.51
CA SER A 28 -13.75 -2.75 10.13
C SER A 28 -13.93 -1.80 11.31
N GLY A 29 -13.56 -0.52 11.14
CA GLY A 29 -13.76 0.54 12.13
C GLY A 29 -12.56 0.78 13.05
N TYR A 30 -12.74 1.66 14.04
CA TYR A 30 -11.65 2.13 14.91
C TYR A 30 -10.88 0.98 15.60
N ASN A 31 -11.60 0.00 16.13
CA ASN A 31 -10.99 -1.13 16.83
C ASN A 31 -10.20 -2.04 15.88
N PHE A 32 -10.65 -2.21 14.63
CA PHE A 32 -9.89 -2.91 13.60
C PHE A 32 -8.65 -2.11 13.20
N ASP A 33 -8.79 -0.78 13.07
CA ASP A 33 -7.72 0.05 12.54
C ASP A 33 -6.55 0.26 13.48
N TYR A 34 -6.83 0.31 14.78
CA TYR A 34 -5.85 0.51 15.85
C TYR A 34 -5.66 -0.73 16.72
N HIS A 35 -6.01 -1.91 16.19
CA HIS A 35 -5.83 -3.19 16.89
C HIS A 35 -4.35 -3.42 17.20
N THR A 36 -4.05 -3.71 18.47
CA THR A 36 -2.71 -4.10 18.90
C THR A 36 -2.68 -5.61 19.05
N THR A 37 -2.18 -6.29 18.02
CA THR A 37 -2.10 -7.75 18.03
C THR A 37 -1.12 -8.24 19.09
N GLN A 38 -1.43 -9.39 19.67
CA GLN A 38 -0.54 -10.15 20.53
C GLN A 38 0.15 -11.28 19.78
N VAL A 39 -0.34 -11.62 18.58
CA VAL A 39 0.12 -12.72 17.72
C VAL A 39 1.55 -12.48 17.25
N ASP A 40 1.92 -11.24 16.97
CA ASP A 40 3.26 -10.84 16.51
C ASP A 40 4.38 -11.13 17.53
N LYS A 41 4.04 -11.30 18.81
CA LYS A 41 4.97 -11.62 19.90
C LYS A 41 5.00 -13.11 20.25
N LEU A 42 4.32 -13.94 19.47
CA LEU A 42 4.21 -15.38 19.69
C LEU A 42 5.01 -16.14 18.63
N LEU A 43 5.48 -17.31 19.03
CA LEU A 43 6.10 -18.31 18.18
C LEU A 43 5.14 -19.48 18.04
N PHE A 44 4.86 -19.88 16.80
CA PHE A 44 4.00 -20.99 16.44
C PHE A 44 4.91 -22.11 15.94
N ASP A 45 5.06 -23.17 16.74
CA ASP A 45 6.03 -24.26 16.51
C ASP A 45 7.47 -23.76 16.25
N GLY A 46 7.87 -22.70 16.95
CA GLY A 46 9.19 -22.07 16.79
C GLY A 46 9.31 -21.11 15.60
N HIS A 47 8.24 -20.89 14.83
CA HIS A 47 8.20 -19.93 13.73
C HIS A 47 7.49 -18.63 14.12
N GLU A 48 8.07 -17.51 13.71
CA GLU A 48 7.42 -16.20 13.79
C GLU A 48 6.33 -16.08 12.72
N PRO A 49 5.15 -15.55 13.06
CA PRO A 49 4.08 -15.33 12.11
C PRO A 49 4.44 -14.19 11.15
N LYS A 50 4.21 -14.40 9.84
CA LYS A 50 4.47 -13.37 8.83
C LYS A 50 3.21 -12.54 8.61
N ARG A 51 3.34 -11.24 8.37
CA ARG A 51 2.18 -10.41 8.01
C ARG A 51 1.65 -10.85 6.64
N SER A 52 0.35 -11.06 6.53
CA SER A 52 -0.30 -11.31 5.24
C SER A 52 -0.53 -9.99 4.49
N PHE A 53 -1.10 -10.08 3.29
CA PHE A 53 -1.56 -8.92 2.51
C PHE A 53 -2.78 -8.22 3.15
N THR A 54 -3.45 -8.86 4.11
CA THR A 54 -4.60 -8.31 4.82
C THR A 54 -4.24 -7.83 6.23
N LYS A 55 -4.76 -6.66 6.60
CA LYS A 55 -4.52 -6.06 7.91
C LYS A 55 -5.03 -6.98 9.03
N ASN A 56 -4.25 -7.09 10.11
CA ASN A 56 -4.51 -7.92 11.31
C ASN A 56 -4.52 -9.43 11.08
N TRP A 57 -4.17 -9.90 9.89
CA TRP A 57 -4.00 -11.33 9.60
C TRP A 57 -2.52 -11.66 9.43
N PHE A 58 -2.16 -12.85 9.90
CA PHE A 58 -0.82 -13.37 9.81
C PHE A 58 -0.81 -14.76 9.19
N GLU A 59 0.30 -15.12 8.57
CA GLU A 59 0.53 -16.38 7.92
C GLU A 59 1.49 -17.23 8.75
N ILE A 60 1.15 -18.50 8.91
CA ILE A 60 1.99 -19.52 9.54
C ILE A 60 2.09 -20.76 8.62
N PRO A 61 3.19 -21.51 8.67
CA PRO A 61 3.46 -22.59 7.72
C PRO A 61 2.57 -23.82 7.90
N SER A 62 2.06 -24.07 9.11
CA SER A 62 1.26 -25.23 9.47
C SER A 62 0.28 -24.91 10.59
N TYR A 63 -0.69 -25.80 10.82
CA TYR A 63 -1.54 -25.72 12.01
C TYR A 63 -0.67 -25.95 13.26
N PRO A 64 -0.69 -25.03 14.24
CA PRO A 64 0.28 -25.04 15.32
C PRO A 64 -0.05 -26.09 16.38
N GLU A 65 0.94 -26.86 16.81
CA GLU A 65 0.81 -27.76 17.97
C GLU A 65 1.22 -27.06 19.27
N LYS A 66 2.20 -26.15 19.17
CA LYS A 66 2.78 -25.42 20.31
C LYS A 66 2.82 -23.92 20.03
N VAL A 67 2.40 -23.15 21.03
CA VAL A 67 2.51 -21.69 21.02
C VAL A 67 3.35 -21.25 22.20
N GLU A 68 4.41 -20.50 21.90
CA GLU A 68 5.39 -20.05 22.87
C GLU A 68 5.60 -18.54 22.76
N ARG A 69 6.01 -17.89 23.86
CA ARG A 69 6.47 -16.51 23.85
C ARG A 69 7.91 -16.47 24.31
N LEU A 70 8.73 -15.72 23.59
CA LEU A 70 10.09 -15.41 24.00
C LEU A 70 10.04 -14.34 25.11
N ILE A 71 10.48 -14.71 26.31
CA ILE A 71 10.68 -13.77 27.41
C ILE A 71 12.16 -13.39 27.41
N THR A 72 12.41 -12.09 27.22
CA THR A 72 13.77 -11.56 27.20
C THR A 72 14.08 -10.77 28.46
N GLY A 73 15.23 -11.07 29.06
CA GLY A 73 15.80 -10.29 30.16
C GLY A 73 14.89 -10.11 31.37
N GLU A 74 14.22 -11.18 31.82
CA GLU A 74 13.43 -11.12 33.04
C GLU A 74 14.33 -10.70 34.22
N ARG A 75 13.92 -9.65 34.92
CA ARG A 75 14.64 -9.12 36.07
C ARG A 75 14.22 -9.90 37.31
N GLN A 76 15.08 -10.79 37.77
CA GLN A 76 14.89 -11.53 39.00
C GLN A 76 15.76 -10.94 40.13
N ASN A 77 15.46 -11.33 41.38
CA ASN A 77 16.21 -10.92 42.58
C ASN A 77 16.41 -9.40 42.73
N LYS A 78 15.32 -8.63 42.61
CA LYS A 78 15.35 -7.19 42.89
C LYS A 78 15.82 -6.96 44.33
N ARG A 79 16.94 -6.27 44.49
CA ARG A 79 17.55 -5.97 45.78
C ARG A 79 18.15 -4.57 45.80
N PHE A 80 18.04 -3.90 46.93
CA PHE A 80 18.72 -2.65 47.19
C PHE A 80 20.14 -2.97 47.67
N LYS A 81 21.15 -2.62 46.87
CA LYS A 81 22.56 -2.77 47.23
C LYS A 81 23.12 -1.42 47.70
N LEU A 82 23.77 -1.41 48.86
CA LEU A 82 24.40 -0.23 49.43
C LEU A 82 25.44 0.34 48.43
N LYS A 83 25.40 1.65 48.16
CA LYS A 83 26.29 2.31 47.18
C LYS A 83 27.75 2.30 47.65
N ASP A 84 27.94 2.41 48.96
CA ASP A 84 29.24 2.42 49.61
C ASP A 84 29.32 1.25 50.59
N GLU A 85 30.12 0.24 50.23
CA GLU A 85 30.25 -1.00 51.00
C GLU A 85 30.87 -0.77 52.40
N GLU A 86 31.55 0.36 52.62
CA GLU A 86 32.18 0.71 53.90
C GLU A 86 31.18 1.19 54.95
N LEU A 87 29.99 1.65 54.54
CA LEU A 87 28.91 2.07 55.45
C LEU A 87 28.10 0.90 56.02
N LYS A 88 28.52 -0.33 55.74
CA LYS A 88 27.90 -1.55 56.25
C LYS A 88 27.90 -1.54 57.77
N SER A 89 26.72 -1.61 58.36
CA SER A 89 26.54 -1.75 59.80
C SER A 89 25.39 -2.69 60.10
N SER A 90 25.19 -3.05 61.37
CA SER A 90 24.03 -3.84 61.78
C SER A 90 22.69 -3.17 61.44
N LYS A 91 22.68 -1.84 61.25
CA LYS A 91 21.51 -1.05 60.85
C LYS A 91 21.46 -0.75 59.34
N LEU A 92 22.55 -0.97 58.61
CA LEU A 92 22.68 -0.75 57.18
C LEU A 92 23.26 -2.01 56.53
N PRO A 93 22.42 -3.01 56.23
CA PRO A 93 22.85 -4.23 55.56
C PRO A 93 23.40 -3.94 54.15
N LEU A 94 24.24 -4.83 53.61
CA LEU A 94 24.80 -4.68 52.25
C LEU A 94 23.73 -4.80 51.16
N GLU A 95 22.78 -5.72 51.37
CA GLU A 95 21.72 -6.04 50.42
C GLU A 95 20.40 -6.15 51.18
N ILE A 96 19.36 -5.49 50.67
CA ILE A 96 17.99 -5.57 51.20
C ILE A 96 17.09 -6.11 50.09
N PRO A 97 16.39 -7.24 50.30
CA PRO A 97 15.39 -7.72 49.36
C PRO A 97 14.31 -6.67 49.13
N TYR A 98 13.84 -6.51 47.89
CA TYR A 98 12.84 -5.48 47.56
C TYR A 98 11.52 -5.61 48.35
N GLY A 99 11.16 -6.82 48.80
CA GLY A 99 9.96 -7.04 49.62
C GLY A 99 10.09 -6.55 51.08
N ASP A 100 11.31 -6.40 51.58
CA ASP A 100 11.60 -6.05 52.97
C ASP A 100 11.96 -4.55 53.11
N SER A 101 11.85 -3.77 52.03
CA SER A 101 12.20 -2.34 52.01
C SER A 101 11.27 -1.47 52.84
N ASP A 102 10.09 -1.95 53.21
CA ASP A 102 9.11 -1.19 54.00
C ASP A 102 9.55 -0.96 55.46
N GLU A 103 10.58 -1.69 55.92
CA GLU A 103 11.15 -1.54 57.27
C GLU A 103 12.12 -0.34 57.39
N LEU A 104 12.51 0.27 56.27
CA LEU A 104 13.48 1.37 56.24
C LEU A 104 12.85 2.65 55.67
N ASP A 105 13.20 3.81 56.25
CA ASP A 105 12.75 5.10 55.76
C ASP A 105 13.15 5.29 54.29
N LYS A 106 12.18 5.67 53.45
CA LYS A 106 12.38 5.91 52.01
C LYS A 106 13.53 6.89 51.72
N SER A 107 13.73 7.88 52.58
CA SER A 107 14.83 8.85 52.48
C SER A 107 16.21 8.20 52.62
N ILE A 108 16.34 7.16 53.44
CA ILE A 108 17.58 6.40 53.66
C ILE A 108 17.84 5.46 52.47
N LEU A 109 16.78 4.80 51.98
CA LEU A 109 16.86 3.91 50.81
C LEU A 109 17.32 4.65 49.54
N ASP A 110 16.69 5.79 49.22
CA ASP A 110 17.03 6.56 48.01
C ASP A 110 18.46 7.15 48.07
N SER A 111 18.90 7.53 49.28
CA SER A 111 20.20 8.16 49.49
C SER A 111 21.34 7.14 49.44
N LEU A 112 21.24 6.06 50.22
CA LEU A 112 22.36 5.15 50.49
C LEU A 112 22.37 3.88 49.64
N TYR A 113 21.23 3.48 49.07
CA TYR A 113 21.12 2.23 48.32
C TYR A 113 20.84 2.47 46.83
N SER A 114 21.19 1.48 46.02
CA SER A 114 20.94 1.42 44.58
C SER A 114 20.14 0.17 44.25
N LEU A 115 19.11 0.31 43.43
CA LEU A 115 18.30 -0.83 43.01
C LEU A 115 19.07 -1.67 41.99
N THR A 116 19.37 -2.91 42.35
CA THR A 116 20.06 -3.89 41.50
C THR A 116 19.18 -5.11 41.27
N TYR A 117 19.39 -5.79 40.16
CA TYR A 117 18.63 -6.97 39.76
C TYR A 117 19.52 -7.85 38.87
N ASP A 118 19.25 -9.15 38.91
CA ASP A 118 19.89 -10.10 38.01
C ASP A 118 19.04 -10.25 36.75
N ILE A 119 19.66 -10.23 35.57
CA ILE A 119 18.99 -10.43 34.29
C ILE A 119 19.12 -11.90 33.92
N VAL A 120 18.00 -12.61 33.89
CA VAL A 120 17.96 -14.02 33.50
C VAL A 120 18.12 -14.15 31.98
N PRO A 121 18.83 -15.19 31.49
CA PRO A 121 18.90 -15.49 30.07
C PRO A 121 17.51 -15.70 29.45
N ASN A 122 17.39 -15.45 28.16
CA ASN A 122 16.13 -15.58 27.43
C ASN A 122 15.62 -17.03 27.49
N TYR A 123 14.33 -17.19 27.74
CA TYR A 123 13.67 -18.51 27.72
C TYR A 123 12.31 -18.44 27.03
N LEU A 124 11.85 -19.59 26.55
CA LEU A 124 10.55 -19.76 25.92
C LEU A 124 9.53 -20.17 26.96
N MET A 125 8.39 -19.47 27.01
CA MET A 125 7.29 -19.80 27.90
C MET A 125 6.09 -20.29 27.06
N PRO A 126 5.56 -21.50 27.33
CA PRO A 126 4.37 -21.98 26.64
C PRO A 126 3.15 -21.15 27.07
N ILE A 127 2.30 -20.81 26.10
CA ILE A 127 1.07 -20.06 26.32
C ILE A 127 -0.11 -20.92 25.91
N ASN A 128 -1.11 -20.99 26.80
CA ASN A 128 -2.39 -21.61 26.48
C ASN A 128 -3.18 -20.68 25.56
N VAL A 129 -3.39 -21.13 24.33
CA VAL A 129 -4.18 -20.43 23.30
C VAL A 129 -5.35 -21.31 22.91
N GLU A 130 -6.52 -20.69 22.76
CA GLU A 130 -7.71 -21.33 22.21
C GLU A 130 -7.82 -20.99 20.72
N PHE A 131 -7.78 -22.01 19.87
CA PHE A 131 -7.92 -21.85 18.42
C PHE A 131 -9.37 -22.06 17.97
N ASN A 132 -9.94 -21.03 17.36
CA ASN A 132 -11.25 -21.08 16.72
C ASN A 132 -11.06 -21.32 15.22
N LEU A 133 -11.38 -22.52 14.75
CA LEU A 133 -11.34 -22.84 13.32
C LEU A 133 -12.47 -22.12 12.58
N VAL A 134 -12.12 -21.16 11.73
CA VAL A 134 -13.10 -20.38 10.96
C VAL A 134 -13.55 -21.17 9.73
N CYS A 135 -12.61 -21.71 8.96
CA CYS A 135 -12.88 -22.55 7.79
C CYS A 135 -11.64 -23.34 7.35
N GLU A 136 -11.89 -24.36 6.54
CA GLU A 136 -10.87 -25.13 5.81
C GLU A 136 -11.08 -24.92 4.31
N VAL A 137 -10.00 -24.68 3.57
CA VAL A 137 -10.05 -24.31 2.14
C VAL A 137 -9.24 -25.30 1.31
N ASP A 138 -9.94 -26.01 0.43
CA ASP A 138 -9.35 -27.08 -0.38
C ASP A 138 -8.67 -26.60 -1.68
N ASN A 139 -8.96 -25.39 -2.14
CA ASN A 139 -8.45 -24.84 -3.41
C ASN A 139 -7.85 -23.44 -3.20
N PHE A 140 -6.96 -23.31 -2.22
CA PHE A 140 -6.32 -22.03 -1.96
C PHE A 140 -5.34 -21.65 -3.09
N LYS A 141 -5.34 -20.37 -3.46
CA LYS A 141 -4.39 -19.75 -4.38
C LYS A 141 -3.93 -18.44 -3.76
N ASP A 142 -2.62 -18.18 -3.77
CA ASP A 142 -2.08 -16.92 -3.26
C ASP A 142 -2.55 -15.75 -4.12
N ALA A 143 -3.04 -14.70 -3.45
CA ALA A 143 -3.53 -13.49 -4.11
C ALA A 143 -2.45 -12.90 -5.04
N PRO A 144 -2.83 -12.42 -6.24
CA PRO A 144 -1.87 -11.79 -7.13
C PRO A 144 -1.42 -10.46 -6.53
N GLU A 145 -0.14 -10.12 -6.68
CA GLU A 145 0.39 -8.86 -6.15
C GLU A 145 -0.05 -7.67 -7.02
N PHE A 146 -0.78 -6.73 -6.43
CA PHE A 146 -1.06 -5.42 -7.03
C PHE A 146 -0.07 -4.40 -6.50
N ASN A 147 0.69 -3.80 -7.41
CA ASN A 147 1.60 -2.71 -7.07
C ASN A 147 1.75 -1.77 -8.26
N TYR A 148 0.70 -0.99 -8.52
CA TYR A 148 0.71 -0.03 -9.61
C TYR A 148 1.00 1.37 -9.09
N PRO A 149 2.00 2.09 -9.63
CA PRO A 149 2.24 3.48 -9.27
C PRO A 149 1.07 4.34 -9.74
N ALA A 150 0.60 5.22 -8.88
CA ALA A 150 -0.50 6.14 -9.14
C ALA A 150 -0.23 7.50 -8.52
N VAL A 151 -0.84 8.55 -9.07
CA VAL A 151 -0.72 9.92 -8.55
C VAL A 151 -2.10 10.48 -8.31
N ARG A 152 -2.34 10.92 -7.07
CA ARG A 152 -3.54 11.66 -6.69
C ARG A 152 -3.18 13.07 -6.25
N LYS A 153 -4.11 13.99 -6.41
CA LYS A 153 -4.02 15.30 -5.77
C LYS A 153 -4.45 15.21 -4.31
N TYR A 154 -3.60 15.68 -3.41
CA TYR A 154 -3.91 15.87 -2.00
C TYR A 154 -3.64 17.34 -1.64
N ASP A 155 -4.71 18.04 -1.27
CA ASP A 155 -4.73 19.50 -1.11
C ASP A 155 -4.22 20.26 -2.35
N PHE A 156 -3.04 20.86 -2.23
CA PHE A 156 -2.39 21.67 -3.28
C PHE A 156 -1.20 20.95 -3.93
N SER A 157 -0.95 19.68 -3.58
CA SER A 157 0.21 18.91 -4.03
C SER A 157 -0.18 17.58 -4.67
N GLU A 158 0.66 17.09 -5.57
CA GLU A 158 0.57 15.73 -6.09
C GLU A 158 1.24 14.77 -5.11
N GLN A 159 0.52 13.73 -4.70
CA GLN A 159 1.04 12.66 -3.86
C GLN A 159 1.11 11.37 -4.68
N GLN A 160 2.32 10.82 -4.81
CA GLN A 160 2.53 9.47 -5.34
C GLN A 160 2.06 8.44 -4.31
N TYR A 161 1.34 7.43 -4.78
CA TYR A 161 0.93 6.27 -3.98
C TYR A 161 0.91 5.03 -4.88
N SER A 162 0.82 3.85 -4.26
CA SER A 162 0.67 2.59 -4.99
C SER A 162 -0.75 2.06 -4.81
N VAL A 163 -1.40 1.69 -5.91
CA VAL A 163 -2.63 0.91 -5.89
C VAL A 163 -2.25 -0.54 -5.55
N THR A 164 -2.71 -1.01 -4.39
CA THR A 164 -2.41 -2.34 -3.85
C THR A 164 -3.68 -3.18 -3.71
N ASN A 165 -3.58 -4.44 -3.28
CA ASN A 165 -4.75 -5.30 -3.04
C ASN A 165 -5.76 -4.67 -2.05
N GLN A 166 -5.33 -3.75 -1.19
CA GLN A 166 -6.23 -3.05 -0.26
C GLN A 166 -7.18 -2.07 -0.94
N ASN A 167 -6.82 -1.58 -2.12
CA ASN A 167 -7.65 -0.68 -2.93
C ASN A 167 -8.78 -1.42 -3.65
N ILE A 168 -8.63 -2.74 -3.83
CA ILE A 168 -9.61 -3.57 -4.50
C ILE A 168 -10.84 -3.70 -3.61
N LYS A 169 -12.00 -3.40 -4.19
CA LYS A 169 -13.27 -3.53 -3.49
C LYS A 169 -13.89 -4.86 -3.83
N HIS A 170 -14.53 -5.44 -2.83
CA HIS A 170 -15.33 -6.66 -2.95
C HIS A 170 -16.74 -6.33 -2.46
N SER A 171 -17.72 -7.11 -2.92
CA SER A 171 -19.11 -6.98 -2.50
C SER A 171 -19.25 -7.05 -0.97
N LEU A 172 -20.24 -6.33 -0.43
CA LEU A 172 -20.54 -6.36 1.00
C LEU A 172 -20.88 -7.78 1.48
N ILE A 173 -21.58 -8.56 0.65
CA ILE A 173 -21.94 -9.95 0.97
C ILE A 173 -20.67 -10.79 1.14
N ASP A 174 -19.72 -10.67 0.21
CA ASP A 174 -18.46 -11.41 0.26
C ASP A 174 -17.61 -10.96 1.46
N ARG A 175 -17.63 -9.68 1.82
CA ARG A 175 -16.95 -9.18 3.03
C ARG A 175 -17.51 -9.74 4.34
N ILE A 176 -18.78 -10.14 4.36
CA ILE A 176 -19.43 -10.73 5.53
C ILE A 176 -19.18 -12.24 5.58
N ILE A 177 -19.24 -12.91 4.43
CA ILE A 177 -19.18 -14.38 4.35
C ILE A 177 -17.74 -14.90 4.26
N VAL A 178 -16.90 -14.24 3.47
CA VAL A 178 -15.56 -14.71 3.12
C VAL A 178 -14.51 -13.97 3.96
N PRO A 179 -13.70 -14.71 4.75
CA PRO A 179 -12.62 -14.11 5.52
C PRO A 179 -11.62 -13.33 4.66
N ALA A 180 -11.01 -12.31 5.27
CA ALA A 180 -10.16 -11.37 4.54
C ALA A 180 -9.07 -12.00 3.65
N PRO A 181 -8.29 -12.99 4.12
CA PRO A 181 -7.24 -13.63 3.32
C PRO A 181 -7.74 -14.48 2.14
N LEU A 182 -9.04 -14.74 2.04
CA LEU A 182 -9.62 -15.59 1.00
C LEU A 182 -10.40 -14.81 -0.06
N ARG A 183 -10.53 -13.48 0.12
CA ARG A 183 -11.33 -12.62 -0.78
C ARG A 183 -10.75 -12.47 -2.18
N ALA A 184 -9.48 -12.80 -2.41
CA ALA A 184 -8.90 -12.75 -3.75
C ALA A 184 -9.63 -13.63 -4.78
N ASN A 185 -10.30 -14.70 -4.31
CA ASN A 185 -11.12 -15.58 -5.13
C ASN A 185 -12.55 -15.06 -5.37
N SER A 186 -12.97 -13.99 -4.71
CA SER A 186 -14.33 -13.46 -4.83
C SER A 186 -14.40 -12.33 -5.87
N PRO A 187 -15.61 -12.03 -6.37
CA PRO A 187 -15.82 -10.90 -7.28
C PRO A 187 -15.24 -9.61 -6.71
N CYS A 188 -14.61 -8.83 -7.57
CA CYS A 188 -13.86 -7.65 -7.18
C CYS A 188 -13.98 -6.52 -8.22
N GLU A 189 -13.75 -5.29 -7.76
CA GLU A 189 -13.78 -4.09 -8.59
C GLU A 189 -12.68 -3.10 -8.20
N ILE A 190 -12.15 -2.39 -9.20
CA ILE A 190 -11.32 -1.20 -9.01
C ILE A 190 -12.14 0.04 -9.36
N SER A 191 -12.02 1.10 -8.56
CA SER A 191 -12.82 2.31 -8.82
C SER A 191 -12.35 3.06 -10.06
N SER A 192 -13.28 3.76 -10.72
CA SER A 192 -12.97 4.67 -11.86
C SER A 192 -11.85 5.67 -11.53
N LYS A 193 -11.81 6.16 -10.28
CA LYS A 193 -10.79 7.12 -9.83
C LYS A 193 -9.41 6.48 -9.71
N GLU A 194 -9.32 5.30 -9.10
CA GLU A 194 -8.04 4.57 -9.00
C GLU A 194 -7.53 4.18 -10.39
N MET A 195 -8.44 3.76 -11.28
CA MET A 195 -8.10 3.48 -12.68
C MET A 195 -7.59 4.72 -13.40
N TYR A 196 -8.22 5.88 -13.21
CA TYR A 196 -7.76 7.16 -13.77
C TYR A 196 -6.35 7.52 -13.28
N ASP A 197 -6.11 7.49 -11.97
CA ASP A 197 -4.82 7.85 -11.37
C ASP A 197 -3.69 6.91 -11.87
N LEU A 198 -4.00 5.62 -11.96
CA LEU A 198 -3.09 4.57 -12.44
C LEU A 198 -2.77 4.75 -13.93
N VAL A 199 -3.78 4.91 -14.78
CA VAL A 199 -3.58 5.09 -16.23
C VAL A 199 -2.80 6.38 -16.51
N ARG A 200 -3.15 7.47 -15.81
CA ARG A 200 -2.46 8.76 -15.93
C ARG A 200 -0.98 8.62 -15.62
N GLN A 201 -0.64 7.95 -14.52
CA GLN A 201 0.75 7.75 -14.12
C GLN A 201 1.48 6.79 -15.08
N HIS A 202 0.85 5.69 -15.48
CA HIS A 202 1.42 4.73 -16.42
C HIS A 202 1.75 5.37 -17.77
N VAL A 203 0.88 6.25 -18.28
CA VAL A 203 1.15 6.99 -19.53
C VAL A 203 2.32 7.96 -19.33
N LYS A 204 2.37 8.70 -18.21
CA LYS A 204 3.49 9.63 -17.91
C LYS A 204 4.84 8.91 -17.89
N ASP A 205 4.87 7.69 -17.37
CA ASP A 205 6.11 6.93 -17.20
C ASP A 205 6.58 6.26 -18.51
N ASN A 206 5.69 6.00 -19.47
CA ASN A 206 5.99 5.19 -20.66
C ASN A 206 5.77 5.90 -22.01
N ILE A 207 5.32 7.16 -22.03
CA ILE A 207 5.08 7.91 -23.28
C ILE A 207 6.39 8.23 -23.99
N ASN A 208 6.43 8.01 -25.31
CA ASN A 208 7.54 8.48 -26.14
C ASN A 208 7.31 9.95 -26.55
N PRO A 209 8.13 10.91 -26.04
CA PRO A 209 7.94 12.34 -26.30
C PRO A 209 8.19 12.74 -27.76
N GLU A 210 8.83 11.89 -28.56
CA GLU A 210 9.02 12.14 -30.00
C GLU A 210 7.73 11.92 -30.80
N LEU A 211 6.89 10.98 -30.35
CA LEU A 211 5.69 10.55 -31.06
C LEU A 211 4.42 11.15 -30.46
N ALA A 212 4.37 11.36 -29.15
CA ALA A 212 3.18 11.84 -28.46
C ALA A 212 3.53 12.80 -27.32
N ARG A 213 2.57 13.66 -26.96
CA ARG A 213 2.71 14.68 -25.92
C ARG A 213 1.43 14.78 -25.12
N ILE A 214 1.57 14.87 -23.81
CA ILE A 214 0.47 15.17 -22.89
C ILE A 214 0.14 16.67 -23.00
N THR A 215 -1.10 16.99 -23.36
CA THR A 215 -1.58 18.38 -23.48
C THR A 215 -2.41 18.83 -22.29
N SER A 216 -3.10 17.90 -21.64
CA SER A 216 -3.89 18.14 -20.44
C SER A 216 -3.47 17.13 -19.38
N ASP A 217 -3.02 17.62 -18.23
CA ASP A 217 -2.53 16.79 -17.11
C ASP A 217 -3.10 17.30 -15.78
N TYR A 218 -4.40 17.07 -15.56
CA TYR A 218 -5.10 17.51 -14.35
C TYR A 218 -5.62 16.31 -13.55
N ASP A 219 -6.11 16.58 -12.34
CA ASP A 219 -6.78 15.61 -11.48
C ASP A 219 -8.19 15.23 -11.99
N PHE A 220 -8.78 16.04 -12.87
CA PHE A 220 -10.12 15.82 -13.42
C PHE A 220 -10.15 15.52 -14.93
N CYS A 221 -9.09 15.81 -15.68
CA CYS A 221 -8.99 15.45 -17.09
C CYS A 221 -7.55 15.22 -17.54
N PHE A 222 -7.40 14.30 -18.49
CA PHE A 222 -6.13 13.92 -19.07
C PHE A 222 -6.27 13.79 -20.59
N GLU A 223 -5.33 14.36 -21.34
CA GLU A 223 -5.33 14.33 -22.82
C GLU A 223 -3.92 14.12 -23.36
N VAL A 224 -3.81 13.19 -24.31
CA VAL A 224 -2.59 12.90 -25.05
C VAL A 224 -2.83 13.19 -26.53
N LYS A 225 -1.96 14.01 -27.11
CA LYS A 225 -1.93 14.27 -28.54
C LYS A 225 -0.72 13.63 -29.18
N LYS A 226 -0.91 13.14 -30.40
CA LYS A 226 0.14 12.60 -31.24
C LYS A 226 0.79 13.69 -32.05
N ILE A 227 2.12 13.69 -32.13
CA ILE A 227 2.92 14.61 -32.91
C ILE A 227 3.13 13.96 -34.28
N ILE A 228 2.49 14.50 -35.31
CA ILE A 228 2.60 13.98 -36.67
C ILE A 228 3.42 14.97 -37.49
N PRO A 229 4.57 14.57 -38.05
CA PRO A 229 5.35 15.42 -38.93
C PRO A 229 4.55 15.75 -40.20
N LEU A 230 4.58 17.03 -40.59
CA LEU A 230 3.98 17.47 -41.86
C LEU A 230 4.91 17.10 -43.02
N LEU A 231 4.34 16.61 -44.11
CA LEU A 231 5.08 16.38 -45.36
C LEU A 231 5.68 17.70 -45.89
N GLU A 232 4.89 18.78 -45.85
CA GLU A 232 5.30 20.12 -46.26
C GLU A 232 5.14 21.11 -45.10
N PRO A 233 6.25 21.52 -44.45
CA PRO A 233 6.22 22.56 -43.43
C PRO A 233 5.82 23.91 -44.03
N TYR A 234 4.97 24.67 -43.33
CA TYR A 234 4.59 26.01 -43.76
C TYR A 234 4.92 27.06 -42.68
N THR A 235 5.23 28.27 -43.13
CA THR A 235 5.46 29.42 -42.26
C THR A 235 4.21 30.27 -42.18
N HIS A 236 3.74 30.55 -40.96
CA HIS A 236 2.70 31.56 -40.75
C HIS A 236 3.23 32.72 -39.93
N SER A 237 2.64 33.88 -40.16
CA SER A 237 2.99 35.10 -39.44
C SER A 237 1.96 35.39 -38.36
N TYR A 238 2.39 35.75 -37.15
CA TYR A 238 1.52 36.09 -36.03
C TYR A 238 2.01 37.36 -35.32
N ARG A 239 1.14 37.98 -34.54
CA ARG A 239 1.46 39.10 -33.65
C ARG A 239 1.36 38.62 -32.21
N ASP A 240 2.36 38.93 -31.39
CA ASP A 240 2.33 38.55 -29.98
C ASP A 240 1.45 39.52 -29.19
N ILE A 241 0.21 39.12 -28.93
CA ILE A 241 -0.80 39.95 -28.24
C ILE A 241 -0.43 40.13 -26.75
N PHE A 242 0.36 39.21 -26.18
CA PHE A 242 0.72 39.20 -24.76
C PHE A 242 2.02 39.95 -24.47
N ALA A 243 2.78 40.38 -25.49
CA ALA A 243 4.01 41.13 -25.31
C ALA A 243 3.83 42.38 -24.43
N ARG A 244 4.82 42.70 -23.59
CA ARG A 244 4.66 43.72 -22.54
C ARG A 244 4.55 45.15 -23.09
N THR A 245 5.08 45.42 -24.28
CA THR A 245 5.10 46.75 -24.89
C THR A 245 4.29 46.81 -26.19
N LYS A 246 3.62 47.96 -26.43
CA LYS A 246 2.79 48.19 -27.64
C LYS A 246 3.59 48.01 -28.95
N LYS A 247 4.87 48.40 -28.95
CA LYS A 247 5.78 48.26 -30.10
C LYS A 247 6.10 46.78 -30.39
N GLN A 248 6.24 45.94 -29.36
CA GLN A 248 6.44 44.50 -29.55
C GLN A 248 5.16 43.79 -30.02
N ARG A 249 3.98 44.17 -29.50
CA ARG A 249 2.70 43.61 -29.96
C ARG A 249 2.41 43.86 -31.44
N GLN A 250 2.95 44.94 -32.00
CA GLN A 250 2.78 45.31 -33.40
C GLN A 250 3.79 44.63 -34.33
N LYS A 251 4.85 44.01 -33.80
CA LYS A 251 5.86 43.32 -34.61
C LYS A 251 5.28 42.00 -35.14
N LEU A 252 5.48 41.75 -36.43
CA LEU A 252 5.14 40.47 -37.06
C LEU A 252 6.25 39.46 -36.76
N HIS A 253 5.87 38.35 -36.15
CA HIS A 253 6.70 37.19 -35.88
C HIS A 253 6.34 36.08 -36.87
N PHE A 254 7.33 35.30 -37.30
CA PHE A 254 7.12 34.17 -38.20
C PHE A 254 7.44 32.88 -37.46
N LYS A 255 6.56 31.90 -37.55
CA LYS A 255 6.77 30.56 -36.98
C LYS A 255 6.59 29.52 -38.07
N THR A 256 7.60 28.65 -38.19
CA THR A 256 7.54 27.47 -39.07
C THR A 256 6.81 26.36 -38.33
N VAL A 257 5.73 25.85 -38.89
CA VAL A 257 4.99 24.71 -38.36
C VAL A 257 5.49 23.46 -39.07
N LYS A 258 6.10 22.55 -38.31
CA LYS A 258 6.69 21.30 -38.84
C LYS A 258 5.87 20.06 -38.52
N SER A 259 4.95 20.15 -37.56
CA SER A 259 4.14 19.03 -37.10
C SER A 259 2.71 19.49 -36.80
N LYS A 260 1.78 18.54 -36.88
CA LYS A 260 0.39 18.68 -36.48
C LYS A 260 0.12 17.79 -35.28
N GLU A 261 -0.67 18.28 -34.34
CA GLU A 261 -1.07 17.55 -33.15
C GLU A 261 -2.51 17.05 -33.30
N ILE A 262 -2.77 15.77 -32.99
CA ILE A 262 -4.11 15.16 -33.03
C ILE A 262 -4.36 14.45 -31.70
N SER A 263 -5.54 14.65 -31.10
CA SER A 263 -5.93 13.92 -29.89
C SER A 263 -6.10 12.43 -30.21
N ILE A 264 -5.38 11.58 -29.47
CA ILE A 264 -5.44 10.12 -29.62
C ILE A 264 -6.05 9.44 -28.41
N TYR A 265 -5.97 10.09 -27.25
CA TYR A 265 -6.49 9.56 -26.01
C TYR A 265 -6.87 10.70 -25.10
N GLU A 266 -8.08 10.63 -24.57
CA GLU A 266 -8.61 11.56 -23.60
C GLU A 266 -9.43 10.80 -22.57
N MET A 267 -9.29 11.18 -21.30
CA MET A 267 -10.08 10.58 -20.24
C MET A 267 -10.41 11.57 -19.12
N THR A 268 -11.53 11.30 -18.45
CA THR A 268 -11.95 11.88 -17.18
C THR A 268 -12.37 10.73 -16.26
N HIS A 269 -12.31 10.90 -14.95
CA HIS A 269 -12.94 9.92 -14.05
C HIS A 269 -14.45 10.19 -13.92
N GLU A 270 -15.21 9.13 -13.61
CA GLU A 270 -16.68 9.12 -13.65
C GLU A 270 -17.33 10.16 -12.74
N GLN A 271 -16.74 10.40 -11.55
CA GLN A 271 -17.27 11.37 -10.59
C GLN A 271 -17.21 12.82 -11.07
N GLN A 272 -16.19 13.20 -11.85
CA GLN A 272 -16.08 14.57 -12.39
C GLN A 272 -16.78 14.71 -13.74
N ASN A 273 -16.71 13.65 -14.58
CA ASN A 273 -17.34 13.60 -15.89
C ASN A 273 -17.14 14.89 -16.70
N TYR A 274 -15.88 15.34 -16.82
CA TYR A 274 -15.55 16.61 -17.43
C TYR A 274 -16.02 16.65 -18.89
N LYS A 275 -16.73 17.72 -19.26
CA LYS A 275 -17.44 17.80 -20.54
C LYS A 275 -16.47 17.71 -21.71
N GLY A 276 -16.76 16.79 -22.63
CA GLY A 276 -15.97 16.57 -23.84
C GLY A 276 -14.81 15.58 -23.67
N TYR A 277 -14.73 14.89 -22.53
CA TYR A 277 -13.76 13.83 -22.27
C TYR A 277 -14.50 12.50 -22.01
N THR A 278 -13.87 11.38 -22.33
CA THR A 278 -14.45 10.05 -22.12
C THR A 278 -14.27 9.62 -20.67
N ALA A 279 -15.35 9.25 -19.98
CA ALA A 279 -15.27 8.77 -18.61
C ALA A 279 -14.67 7.36 -18.56
N ILE A 280 -13.48 7.21 -17.94
CA ILE A 280 -12.89 5.89 -17.69
C ILE A 280 -13.69 5.18 -16.61
N LYS A 281 -14.22 4.00 -16.93
CA LYS A 281 -14.97 3.18 -15.98
C LYS A 281 -14.01 2.37 -15.11
N GLY A 282 -14.46 2.04 -13.90
CA GLY A 282 -13.83 1.00 -13.11
C GLY A 282 -13.96 -0.35 -13.82
N PHE A 283 -13.02 -1.26 -13.53
CA PHE A 283 -13.12 -2.65 -14.01
C PHE A 283 -13.68 -3.52 -12.88
N SER A 284 -14.53 -4.46 -13.27
CA SER A 284 -15.03 -5.51 -12.40
C SER A 284 -14.67 -6.86 -12.98
N ALA A 285 -14.30 -7.80 -12.12
CA ALA A 285 -13.90 -9.14 -12.50
C ALA A 285 -14.40 -10.17 -11.49
N SER A 286 -14.34 -11.45 -11.87
CA SER A 286 -14.80 -12.55 -11.03
C SER A 286 -13.85 -12.85 -9.87
N ASN A 287 -12.57 -12.48 -10.03
CA ASN A 287 -11.51 -12.66 -9.05
C ASN A 287 -10.36 -11.65 -9.30
N GLU A 288 -9.43 -11.58 -8.36
CA GLU A 288 -8.31 -10.63 -8.42
C GLU A 288 -7.31 -10.91 -9.56
N TRP A 289 -7.13 -12.16 -9.99
CA TRP A 289 -6.21 -12.49 -11.10
C TRP A 289 -6.74 -12.00 -12.44
N GLU A 290 -8.02 -12.23 -12.70
CA GLU A 290 -8.70 -11.75 -13.90
C GLU A 290 -8.69 -10.21 -13.94
N LEU A 291 -8.92 -9.56 -12.79
CA LEU A 291 -8.84 -8.09 -12.71
C LEU A 291 -7.44 -7.58 -13.07
N LYS A 292 -6.40 -8.23 -12.55
CA LYS A 292 -5.00 -7.89 -12.85
C LYS A 292 -4.70 -8.02 -14.34
N GLU A 293 -5.08 -9.15 -14.93
CA GLU A 293 -4.89 -9.41 -16.36
C GLU A 293 -5.62 -8.36 -17.22
N MET A 294 -6.86 -8.01 -16.88
CA MET A 294 -7.61 -6.96 -17.58
C MET A 294 -6.92 -5.59 -17.51
N ILE A 295 -6.35 -5.23 -16.35
CA ILE A 295 -5.62 -3.97 -16.18
C ILE A 295 -4.33 -3.99 -17.00
N ASP A 296 -3.52 -5.05 -16.88
CA ASP A 296 -2.25 -5.18 -17.59
C ASP A 296 -2.44 -5.14 -19.11
N ASN A 297 -3.43 -5.88 -19.62
CA ASN A 297 -3.78 -5.88 -21.04
C ASN A 297 -4.20 -4.48 -21.50
N PHE A 298 -5.11 -3.82 -20.76
CA PHE A 298 -5.55 -2.46 -21.10
C PHE A 298 -4.39 -1.46 -21.16
N LEU A 299 -3.49 -1.48 -20.17
CA LEU A 299 -2.33 -0.58 -20.13
C LEU A 299 -1.37 -0.84 -21.29
N SER A 300 -1.14 -2.11 -21.63
CA SER A 300 -0.26 -2.49 -22.73
C SER A 300 -0.82 -2.06 -24.10
N GLU A 301 -2.11 -2.26 -24.34
CA GLU A 301 -2.79 -1.86 -25.57
C GLU A 301 -2.85 -0.34 -25.72
N LEU A 302 -3.11 0.36 -24.61
CA LEU A 302 -3.10 1.82 -24.57
C LEU A 302 -1.73 2.37 -24.95
N MET A 303 -0.66 1.85 -24.34
CA MET A 303 0.70 2.31 -24.65
C MET A 303 1.13 1.95 -26.06
N SER A 304 0.75 0.77 -26.57
CA SER A 304 0.97 0.39 -27.96
C SER A 304 0.31 1.39 -28.92
N THR A 305 -0.92 1.79 -28.64
CA THR A 305 -1.66 2.77 -29.46
C THR A 305 -1.03 4.17 -29.40
N ILE A 306 -0.63 4.61 -28.21
CA ILE A 306 0.03 5.91 -28.00
C ILE A 306 1.37 5.96 -28.73
N ASN A 307 2.19 4.93 -28.56
CA ASN A 307 3.55 4.88 -29.07
C ASN A 307 3.66 4.33 -30.51
N ALA A 308 2.56 3.92 -31.15
CA ALA A 308 2.59 3.54 -32.57
C ALA A 308 3.02 4.73 -33.44
N PRO A 309 3.89 4.58 -34.45
CA PRO A 309 4.21 5.69 -35.37
C PRO A 309 3.02 5.99 -36.28
N ILE A 310 2.70 7.27 -36.48
CA ILE A 310 1.72 7.72 -37.46
C ILE A 310 2.35 8.76 -38.38
N GLU A 311 2.24 8.53 -39.68
CA GLU A 311 2.75 9.43 -40.71
C GLU A 311 1.61 9.94 -41.60
N GLN A 312 1.74 11.15 -42.15
CA GLN A 312 0.78 11.61 -43.15
C GLN A 312 0.94 10.81 -44.44
N CYS A 313 -0.17 10.35 -45.02
CA CYS A 313 -0.06 9.62 -46.28
C CYS A 313 0.35 10.57 -47.43
N PRO A 314 1.40 10.22 -48.19
CA PRO A 314 1.91 11.08 -49.26
C PRO A 314 0.96 11.17 -50.46
N HIS A 315 0.04 10.22 -50.62
CA HIS A 315 -0.87 10.14 -51.76
C HIS A 315 -2.20 10.88 -51.57
N CYS A 316 -2.50 11.34 -50.35
CA CYS A 316 -3.81 11.87 -49.99
C CYS A 316 -3.76 13.37 -49.60
N ASN A 317 -2.74 14.10 -50.06
CA ASN A 317 -2.55 15.54 -49.81
C ASN A 317 -2.74 15.91 -48.32
N GLY A 318 -2.27 15.06 -47.40
CA GLY A 318 -2.34 15.29 -45.95
C GLY A 318 -3.71 15.06 -45.29
N THR A 319 -4.68 14.45 -45.97
CA THR A 319 -6.00 14.12 -45.39
C THR A 319 -6.05 12.76 -44.70
N GLY A 320 -5.22 11.80 -45.13
CA GLY A 320 -5.12 10.46 -44.54
C GLY A 320 -3.82 10.27 -43.75
N TYR A 321 -3.85 9.33 -42.83
CA TYR A 321 -2.71 8.95 -41.99
C TYR A 321 -2.40 7.46 -42.19
N LEU A 322 -1.11 7.12 -42.24
CA LEU A 322 -0.63 5.75 -42.27
C LEU A 322 -0.21 5.36 -40.87
N GLN A 323 -0.76 4.25 -40.40
CA GLN A 323 -0.29 3.57 -39.19
C GLN A 323 0.45 2.34 -39.67
N ASN A 324 1.76 2.29 -39.45
CA ASN A 324 2.54 1.11 -39.79
C ASN A 324 2.19 0.02 -38.77
N GLU A 325 1.30 -0.90 -39.13
CA GLU A 325 1.14 -2.16 -38.41
C GLU A 325 2.45 -2.93 -38.54
N LYS A 326 3.13 -3.16 -37.42
CA LYS A 326 4.20 -4.15 -37.32
C LYS A 326 3.66 -5.41 -36.70
#